data_AF-A0A978U0R8-F1
#
_entry.id   AF-A0A978U0R8-F1
#
_cell.length_a   1.000
_cell.length_b   1.000
_cell.length_c   1.000
_cell.angle_alpha   90.00
_cell.angle_beta   90.00
_cell.angle_gamma   90.00
#
_symmetry.space_group_name_H-M   'P 1'
#
loop_
_entity.id
_entity.type
_entity.pdbx_description
1 polymer ?
#
loop_
_entity_poly.entity_id
_entity_poly.type
_entity_poly.pdbx_seq_one_letter_code
_entity_poly.pdbx_strand_id
1 'polypeptide(L)' 'MVRGQVVEEGGRANVYAVEPKMYVDDTQRFGFNEYAEKLNGRLAMIGFVSALVLEIVTGHGVIGWLTGL' A
#
# COMPACT_ATOMS: atom_id res chain seq x y z
N MET A 1 34.97 -16.36 -5.54
CA MET A 1 34.76 -16.14 -4.09
C MET A 1 33.28 -16.42 -3.81
N VAL A 2 32.97 -17.51 -3.11
CA VAL A 2 31.58 -17.88 -2.77
C VAL A 2 31.10 -16.98 -1.64
N ARG A 3 29.88 -16.45 -1.72
CA ARG A 3 29.31 -15.62 -0.64
C ARG A 3 29.30 -16.40 0.68
N GLY A 4 29.88 -15.83 1.73
CA GLY A 4 30.00 -16.46 3.05
C GLY A 4 31.33 -17.18 3.30
N GLN A 5 32.26 -17.23 2.34
CA GLN A 5 33.60 -17.81 2.56
C GLN A 5 34.67 -16.72 2.66
N VAL A 6 35.30 -16.63 3.83
CA VAL A 6 36.49 -15.78 4.05
C VAL A 6 37.69 -16.71 4.22
N VAL A 7 38.74 -16.46 3.45
CA VAL A 7 40.01 -17.17 3.57
C VAL A 7 40.91 -16.34 4.46
N GLU A 8 41.20 -16.87 5.65
CA GLU A 8 42.12 -16.25 6.61
C GLU A 8 43.56 -16.38 6.10
N GLU A 9 44.44 -15.46 6.52
CA GLU A 9 45.85 -15.40 6.10
C GLU A 9 46.64 -16.68 6.47
N GLY A 10 46.15 -17.45 7.44
CA GLY A 10 46.65 -18.78 7.81
C GLY A 10 46.15 -19.95 6.92
N GLY A 11 45.57 -19.69 5.76
CA GLY A 11 45.13 -20.70 4.80
C GLY A 11 43.88 -21.49 5.20
N ARG A 12 43.13 -21.02 6.21
CA ARG A 12 41.88 -21.62 6.66
C ARG A 12 40.70 -20.93 6.00
N ALA A 13 39.77 -21.71 5.46
CA ALA A 13 38.53 -21.20 4.91
C ALA A 13 37.41 -21.30 5.96
N ASN A 14 36.92 -20.16 6.44
CA ASN A 14 35.78 -20.09 7.34
C ASN A 14 34.51 -19.85 6.53
N VAL A 15 33.48 -20.67 6.78
CA VAL A 15 32.16 -20.56 6.14
C VAL A 15 31.20 -19.94 7.16
N TYR A 16 30.81 -18.69 6.93
CA TYR A 16 29.81 -17.97 7.72
C TYR A 16 28.41 -18.22 7.14
N ALA A 17 27.43 -18.40 8.03
CA ALA A 17 26.03 -18.49 7.63
C ALA A 17 25.60 -17.14 7.01
N VAL A 18 25.27 -17.16 5.72
CA VAL A 18 24.68 -16.00 5.05
C VAL A 18 23.19 -16.02 5.37
N GLU A 19 22.72 -15.04 6.12
CA GLU A 19 21.31 -14.93 6.43
C GLU A 19 20.48 -14.77 5.14
N PRO A 20 19.44 -15.56 4.94
CA PRO A 20 18.52 -15.34 3.85
C PRO A 20 17.79 -14.02 4.10
N LYS A 21 17.92 -13.07 3.17
CA LYS A 21 17.07 -11.86 3.21
C LYS A 21 15.61 -12.30 3.11
N MET A 22 14.80 -11.88 4.07
CA MET A 22 13.35 -11.98 4.01
C MET A 22 12.87 -11.19 2.79
N TYR A 23 12.26 -11.89 1.84
CA TYR A 23 11.58 -11.26 0.71
C TYR A 23 10.09 -11.21 1.05
N VAL A 24 9.56 -10.00 1.16
CA VAL A 24 8.12 -9.80 1.13
C VAL A 24 7.71 -10.00 -0.33
N ASP A 25 6.95 -11.05 -0.58
CA ASP A 25 6.38 -11.32 -1.90
C ASP A 25 5.25 -10.32 -2.13
N ASP A 26 5.56 -9.24 -2.85
CA ASP A 26 4.64 -8.17 -3.23
C ASP A 26 3.74 -8.58 -4.41
N THR A 27 3.77 -9.86 -4.82
CA THR A 27 2.91 -10.34 -5.89
C THR A 27 1.45 -10.28 -5.46
N GLN A 28 0.78 -9.28 -6.02
CA GLN A 28 -0.58 -8.90 -5.70
C GLN A 28 -1.54 -9.98 -6.20
N ARG A 29 -1.78 -10.97 -5.36
CA ARG A 29 -2.95 -11.85 -5.46
C ARG A 29 -4.20 -10.97 -5.42
N PHE A 30 -5.15 -11.26 -6.30
CA PHE A 30 -6.50 -10.68 -6.37
C PHE A 30 -7.03 -10.27 -4.97
N GLY A 31 -7.32 -8.97 -4.75
CA GLY A 31 -7.76 -8.46 -3.43
C GLY A 31 -7.55 -6.96 -3.20
N PHE A 32 -7.51 -6.56 -1.92
CA PHE A 32 -7.20 -5.19 -1.46
C PHE A 32 -5.72 -4.88 -1.73
N ASN A 33 -5.47 -4.34 -2.91
CA ASN A 33 -4.16 -3.87 -3.34
C ASN A 33 -3.93 -2.46 -2.77
N GLU A 34 -2.72 -2.15 -2.29
CA GLU A 34 -2.33 -0.81 -1.79
C GLU A 34 -2.68 0.30 -2.81
N TYR A 35 -2.53 0.02 -4.11
CA TYR A 35 -2.95 0.92 -5.18
C TYR A 35 -4.46 1.13 -5.21
N ALA A 36 -5.25 0.06 -5.08
CA ALA A 36 -6.71 0.13 -5.06
C ALA A 36 -7.21 0.87 -3.81
N GLU A 37 -6.59 0.66 -2.65
CA GLU A 37 -6.91 1.38 -1.42
C GLU A 37 -6.61 2.88 -1.53
N LYS A 38 -5.44 3.25 -2.07
CA LYS A 38 -5.09 4.65 -2.31
C LYS A 38 -6.05 5.32 -3.30
N LEU A 39 -6.45 4.62 -4.36
CA LEU A 39 -7.42 5.14 -5.31
C LEU A 39 -8.80 5.33 -4.69
N ASN A 40 -9.32 4.30 -4.00
CA ASN A 40 -10.62 4.37 -3.34
C ASN A 40 -10.67 5.47 -2.27
N GLY A 41 -9.60 5.62 -1.49
CA GLY A 41 -9.49 6.70 -0.50
C GLY A 41 -9.52 8.10 -1.13
N ARG A 42 -8.86 8.31 -2.28
CA ARG A 42 -8.90 9.60 -2.99
C ARG A 42 -10.28 9.90 -3.55
N LEU A 43 -10.93 8.91 -4.15
CA LEU A 43 -12.29 9.04 -4.66
C LEU A 43 -13.27 9.38 -3.53
N ALA A 44 -13.11 8.75 -2.35
CA ALA A 44 -13.93 9.05 -1.18
C ALA A 44 -13.72 10.50 -0.68
N MET A 45 -12.49 10.99 -0.61
CA MET A 45 -12.20 12.37 -0.22
C MET A 45 -12.85 13.38 -1.19
N ILE A 46 -12.75 13.13 -2.50
CA ILE A 46 -13.38 13.98 -3.52
C ILE A 46 -14.91 13.93 -3.39
N GLY A 47 -15.50 12.74 -3.22
CA GLY A 47 -16.94 12.56 -3.03
C GLY A 47 -17.48 13.25 -1.79
N PHE A 48 -16.72 13.27 -0.70
CA PHE A 48 -17.11 13.96 0.53
C PHE A 48 -17.07 15.49 0.35
N VAL A 49 -16.01 16.02 -0.28
CA VAL A 49 -15.92 17.46 -0.55
C VAL A 49 -17.00 17.91 -1.52
N SER A 50 -17.28 17.14 -2.57
CA SER A 50 -18.34 17.48 -3.52
C SER A 50 -19.73 17.43 -2.87
N ALA A 51 -19.96 16.48 -1.96
CA ALA A 51 -21.19 16.40 -1.17
C ALA A 51 -21.40 17.66 -0.29
N LEU A 52 -20.34 18.12 0.37
CA LEU A 52 -20.40 19.33 1.20
C LEU A 52 -20.65 20.60 0.37
N VAL A 53 -20.01 20.71 -0.80
CA VAL A 53 -20.26 21.82 -1.74
C VAL A 53 -21.71 21.80 -2.24
N LEU A 54 -22.23 20.62 -2.61
CA LEU A 54 -23.62 20.46 -3.01
C LEU A 54 -24.58 20.88 -1.91
N GLU A 55 -24.34 20.48 -0.66
CA GLU A 55 -25.18 20.88 0.46
C GLU A 55 -25.23 22.40 0.65
N ILE A 56 -24.10 23.09 0.51
CA ILE A 56 -24.03 24.57 0.59
C ILE A 56 -24.79 25.23 -0.56
N VAL A 57 -24.64 24.74 -1.79
CA VAL A 57 -25.28 25.35 -2.98
C VAL A 57 -26.79 25.10 -3.00
N THR A 58 -27.23 23.91 -2.59
CA THR A 58 -28.64 23.47 -2.72
C THR A 58 -29.47 23.74 -1.47
N GLY A 59 -28.81 24.03 -0.33
CA GLY A 59 -29.47 24.26 0.96
C GLY A 59 -30.16 23.01 1.55
N HIS A 60 -30.09 21.89 0.86
CA HIS A 60 -30.60 20.58 1.26
C HIS A 60 -29.44 19.60 1.22
N GLY A 61 -29.26 18.80 2.28
CA GLY A 61 -28.20 17.79 2.33
C GLY A 61 -28.35 16.77 1.20
N VAL A 62 -27.23 16.14 0.81
CA VAL A 62 -27.22 15.10 -0.25
C VAL A 62 -28.23 13.98 0.02
N ILE A 63 -28.46 13.66 1.29
CA ILE A 63 -29.48 12.70 1.73
C ILE A 63 -30.89 13.20 1.38
N GLY A 64 -31.20 14.47 1.65
CA GLY A 64 -32.49 15.08 1.31
C GLY A 64 -32.78 15.08 -0.19
N TRP A 65 -31.75 15.25 -1.02
CA TRP A 65 -31.87 15.11 -2.48
C TRP A 65 -32.12 13.66 -2.92
N LEU A 66 -31.42 12.69 -2.31
CA LEU A 66 -31.57 11.26 -2.61
C LEU A 66 -32.90 10.67 -2.12
N THR A 67 -33.47 11.21 -1.03
CA THR A 67 -34.75 10.78 -0.47
C THR A 67 -35.95 11.60 -0.96
N GLY A 68 -35.73 12.71 -1.66
CA GLY A 68 -36.77 13.61 -2.17
C GLY A 68 -37.35 13.21 -3.53
N LEU A 69 -37.06 11.99 -3.98
CA LEU A 69 -37.57 11.36 -5.20
C LEU A 69 -38.88 10.62 -4.93
#